data_AF-A0ABD0P7U3-F1
#
_entry.id   AF-A0ABD0P7U3-F1
#
_cell.length_a   1.000
_cell.length_b   1.000
_cell.length_c   1.000
_cell.angle_alpha   90.00
_cell.angle_beta   90.00
_cell.angle_gamma   90.00
#
_symmetry.space_group_name_H-M   'P 1'
#
loop_
_entity.id
_entity.type
_entity.pdbx_description
1 polymer ?
#
loop_
_entity_poly.entity_id
_entity_poly.type
_entity_poly.pdbx_seq_one_letter_code
_entity_poly.pdbx_strand_id
1 'polypeptide(L)'
;FQRSLDDIEEWLGSVEVDVANKDYGSDLASVSRLLKALQGLEEMVDAHMEKVQGLVDTATDFSSQGNFLAENIQQRVLGVVN
;
A
#
# COMPACT_ATOMS: atom_id res chain seq x y z
N PHE A 1 -5.32 8.53 11.57
CA PHE A 1 -4.47 7.35 11.84
C PHE A 1 -5.20 6.06 11.52
N GLN A 2 -6.17 5.57 12.31
CA GLN A 2 -6.87 4.30 12.00
C GLN A 2 -7.54 4.28 10.62
N ARG A 3 -8.31 5.31 10.26
CA ARG A 3 -8.90 5.42 8.91
C ARG A 3 -7.86 5.39 7.79
N SER A 4 -6.70 6.02 8.01
CA SER A 4 -5.61 6.04 7.03
C SER A 4 -4.90 4.68 6.91
N LEU A 5 -4.90 3.88 7.97
CA LEU A 5 -4.45 2.48 7.94
C LEU A 5 -5.43 1.61 7.17
N ASP A 6 -6.73 1.74 7.47
CA ASP A 6 -7.78 0.98 6.80
C ASP A 6 -7.78 1.27 5.28
N ASP A 7 -7.59 2.54 4.88
CA ASP A 7 -7.48 2.95 3.48
C ASP A 7 -6.27 2.29 2.76
N ILE A 8 -5.16 2.04 3.47
CA ILE A 8 -3.97 1.38 2.90
C ILE A 8 -4.15 -0.13 2.85
N GLU A 9 -4.75 -0.74 3.88
CA GLU A 9 -5.07 -2.17 3.90
C GLU A 9 -6.00 -2.55 2.73
N GLU A 10 -7.04 -1.73 2.46
CA GLU A 10 -7.93 -1.94 1.31
C GLU A 10 -7.20 -1.77 -0.04
N TRP A 11 -6.34 -0.75 -0.15
CA TRP A 11 -5.53 -0.54 -1.34
C TRP A 11 -4.56 -1.69 -1.61
N LEU A 12 -3.86 -2.18 -0.58
CA LEU A 12 -2.91 -3.29 -0.69
C LEU A 12 -3.61 -4.55 -1.26
N GLY A 13 -4.82 -4.84 -0.77
CA GLY A 13 -5.63 -5.95 -1.28
C GLY A 13 -6.03 -5.79 -2.75
N SER A 14 -6.29 -4.57 -3.23
CA SER A 14 -6.53 -4.32 -4.67
C SER A 14 -5.28 -4.57 -5.51
N VAL A 15 -4.10 -4.12 -5.04
CA VAL A 15 -2.83 -4.30 -5.75
C VAL A 15 -2.48 -5.78 -5.86
N GLU A 16 -2.68 -6.57 -4.81
CA GLU A 16 -2.44 -8.02 -4.84
C GLU A 16 -3.28 -8.73 -5.91
N VAL A 17 -4.55 -8.33 -6.06
CA VAL A 17 -5.45 -8.87 -7.09
C VAL A 17 -4.97 -8.49 -8.50
N ASP A 18 -4.58 -7.24 -8.70
CA ASP A 18 -4.11 -6.75 -10.00
C ASP A 18 -2.78 -7.38 -10.42
N VAL A 19 -1.84 -7.56 -9.48
CA VAL A 19 -0.55 -8.24 -9.70
C VAL A 19 -0.73 -9.74 -9.94
N ALA A 20 -1.72 -10.37 -9.32
CA ALA A 20 -2.03 -11.79 -9.53
C ALA A 20 -2.63 -12.07 -10.92
N ASN A 21 -3.03 -11.04 -11.66
CA ASN A 21 -3.62 -11.17 -12.99
C ASN A 21 -2.57 -11.64 -14.02
N LYS A 22 -2.83 -12.80 -14.65
CA LYS A 22 -1.96 -13.44 -15.65
C LYS A 22 -2.41 -13.19 -17.09
N ASP A 23 -2.89 -11.98 -17.38
CA ASP A 23 -3.17 -11.55 -18.75
C ASP A 23 -1.87 -11.14 -19.44
N TYR A 24 -1.51 -11.84 -20.52
CA TYR A 24 -0.28 -11.59 -21.28
C TYR A 24 -0.51 -10.79 -22.56
N GLY A 25 -1.77 -10.47 -22.89
CA GLY A 25 -2.16 -9.86 -24.16
C GLY A 25 -2.05 -10.84 -25.34
N SER A 26 -2.91 -10.67 -26.33
CA SER A 26 -2.93 -11.48 -27.56
C SER A 26 -2.49 -10.70 -28.80
N ASP A 27 -2.31 -9.39 -28.69
CA ASP A 27 -1.94 -8.48 -29.75
C ASP A 27 -1.25 -7.22 -29.20
N LEU A 28 -0.72 -6.38 -30.10
CA LEU A 28 0.01 -5.17 -29.71
C LEU A 28 -0.85 -4.18 -28.90
N ALA A 29 -2.15 -4.11 -29.19
CA ALA A 29 -3.07 -3.20 -28.51
C ALA A 29 -3.33 -3.66 -27.06
N SER A 30 -3.53 -4.95 -26.84
CA SER A 30 -3.71 -5.55 -25.51
C SER A 30 -2.43 -5.46 -24.68
N VAL A 31 -1.26 -5.72 -25.28
CA VAL A 31 0.04 -5.52 -24.60
C VAL A 31 0.27 -4.05 -24.23
N SER A 32 -0.04 -3.11 -25.13
CA SER A 32 0.08 -1.67 -24.84
C SER A 32 -0.87 -1.22 -23.72
N ARG A 33 -2.07 -1.79 -23.64
CA ARG A 33 -3.03 -1.55 -22.55
C ARG A 33 -2.49 -2.07 -21.22
N LEU A 34 -1.94 -3.29 -21.21
CA LEU A 34 -1.32 -3.89 -20.01
C LEU A 34 -0.14 -3.07 -19.51
N LEU A 35 0.73 -2.59 -20.41
CA LEU A 35 1.86 -1.74 -20.03
C LEU A 35 1.41 -0.43 -19.38
N LYS A 36 0.36 0.20 -19.91
CA LYS A 36 -0.19 1.43 -19.33
C LYS A 36 -0.84 1.18 -17.96
N ALA A 37 -1.49 0.03 -17.78
CA ALA A 37 -2.03 -0.37 -16.48
C ALA A 37 -0.90 -0.59 -15.46
N LEU A 38 0.20 -1.23 -15.86
CA LEU A 38 1.37 -1.42 -15.01
C LEU A 38 2.01 -0.09 -14.60
N GLN A 39 2.20 0.85 -15.54
CA GLN A 39 2.72 2.18 -15.21
C GLN A 39 1.82 2.93 -14.20
N GLY A 40 0.50 2.83 -14.35
CA GLY A 40 -0.43 3.41 -13.38
C GLY A 40 -0.31 2.75 -12.00
N LEU A 41 -0.07 1.44 -11.96
CA LEU A 41 0.17 0.70 -10.72
C LEU A 41 1.46 1.16 -10.05
N GLU A 42 2.55 1.34 -10.81
CA GLU A 42 3.84 1.84 -10.30
C GLU A 42 3.68 3.24 -9.68
N GLU A 43 3.03 4.17 -10.38
CA GLU A 43 2.74 5.52 -9.85
C GLU A 43 1.89 5.47 -8.57
N MET A 44 0.91 4.56 -8.52
CA MET A 44 0.08 4.37 -7.34
C MET A 44 0.88 3.80 -6.16
N VAL A 45 1.79 2.86 -6.40
CA VAL A 45 2.68 2.29 -5.37
C VAL A 45 3.57 3.37 -4.78
N ASP A 46 4.20 4.18 -5.62
CA ASP A 46 5.07 5.28 -5.18
C ASP A 46 4.30 6.29 -4.29
N ALA A 47 3.10 6.67 -4.71
CA ALA A 47 2.25 7.58 -3.93
C ALA A 47 1.81 7.01 -2.57
N HIS A 48 1.63 5.68 -2.48
CA HIS A 48 1.26 5.03 -1.23
C HIS A 48 2.46 4.78 -0.32
N MET A 49 3.67 4.57 -0.85
CA MET A 49 4.89 4.46 -0.04
C MET A 49 5.14 5.70 0.82
N GLU A 50 4.92 6.91 0.28
CA GLU A 50 5.05 8.15 1.05
C GLU A 50 4.03 8.22 2.21
N LYS A 51 2.79 7.79 1.97
CA LYS A 51 1.74 7.71 3.00
C LYS A 51 2.06 6.66 4.08
N VAL A 52 2.53 5.49 3.67
CA VAL A 52 2.95 4.42 4.59
C VAL A 52 4.07 4.93 5.49
N GLN A 53 5.08 5.58 4.92
CA GLN A 53 6.21 6.14 5.69
C GLN A 53 5.72 7.18 6.72
N GLY A 54 4.81 8.08 6.33
CA GLY A 54 4.24 9.04 7.28
C GLY A 54 3.46 8.40 8.43
N LEU A 55 2.80 7.26 8.19
CA LEU A 55 2.14 6.49 9.25
C LEU A 55 3.14 5.77 10.16
N VAL A 56 4.23 5.23 9.61
CA VAL A 56 5.33 4.64 10.38
C VAL A 56 5.96 5.68 11.32
N ASP A 57 6.22 6.88 10.80
CA ASP A 57 6.81 7.97 11.57
C ASP A 57 5.87 8.41 12.70
N THR A 58 4.58 8.59 12.39
CA THR A 58 3.54 8.94 13.38
C THR A 58 3.39 7.86 14.46
N ALA A 59 3.41 6.58 14.08
CA ALA A 59 3.33 5.48 15.02
C ALA A 59 4.56 5.41 15.95
N THR A 60 5.74 5.69 15.39
CA THR A 60 7.01 5.77 16.14
C THR A 60 6.98 6.92 17.15
N ASP A 61 6.44 8.07 16.76
CA ASP A 61 6.27 9.24 17.65
C ASP A 61 5.28 8.99 18.78
N PHE A 62 4.20 8.23 18.54
CA PHE A 62 3.28 7.82 19.60
C PHE A 62 3.89 6.81 20.57
N SER A 63 4.78 5.95 20.10
CA SER A 63 5.49 4.98 20.92
C SER A 63 6.50 5.67 21.86
N SER A 64 7.23 6.67 21.35
CA SER A 64 8.18 7.46 22.16
C SER A 64 7.51 8.26 23.29
N GLN A 65 6.21 8.55 23.17
CA GLN A 65 5.40 9.25 24.17
C GLN A 65 4.76 8.34 25.24
N GLY A 66 5.05 7.02 25.23
CA GLY A 66 4.60 6.08 26.27
C GLY A 66 3.10 5.76 26.22
N ASN A 67 2.48 5.87 25.04
CA ASN A 67 1.05 5.67 24.86
C ASN A 67 0.75 4.17 24.61
N PHE A 68 -0.02 3.52 25.49
CA PHE A 68 -0.38 2.09 25.39
C PHE A 68 -1.13 1.74 24.08
N LEU A 69 -1.80 2.72 23.48
CA LEU A 69 -2.44 2.60 22.16
C LEU A 69 -1.43 2.56 20.99
N ALA A 70 -0.20 3.04 21.20
CA ALA A 70 0.84 3.06 20.18
C ALA A 70 1.30 1.64 19.80
N GLU A 71 1.37 0.72 20.77
CA GLU A 71 1.82 -0.65 20.54
C GLU A 71 0.86 -1.43 19.60
N ASN A 72 -0.45 -1.24 19.77
CA ASN A 72 -1.46 -1.85 18.89
C ASN A 72 -1.43 -1.26 17.47
N ILE A 73 -1.23 0.05 17.39
CA ILE A 73 -1.02 0.79 16.14
C ILE A 73 0.24 0.30 15.42
N GLN A 74 1.34 0.09 16.14
CA GLN A 74 2.63 -0.34 15.59
C GLN A 74 2.54 -1.78 15.04
N GLN A 75 1.86 -2.68 15.74
CA GLN A 75 1.60 -4.04 15.26
C GLN A 75 0.79 -4.05 13.95
N ARG A 76 -0.20 -3.17 13.82
CA ARG A 76 -0.96 -3.04 12.56
C ARG A 76 -0.11 -2.48 11.43
N VAL A 77 0.64 -1.39 11.66
CA VAL A 77 1.54 -0.81 10.65
C VAL A 77 2.58 -1.82 10.18
N LEU A 78 3.20 -2.58 11.10
CA LEU A 78 4.14 -3.64 10.74
C LEU A 78 3.49 -4.75 9.93
N GLY A 79 2.24 -5.11 10.21
CA GLY A 79 1.49 -6.09 9.43
C GLY A 79 1.14 -5.66 8.01
N VAL A 80 1.08 -4.34 7.74
CA VAL A 80 0.80 -3.80 6.40
C VAL A 80 2.07 -3.72 5.53
N VAL A 81 3.25 -3.68 6.14
CA VAL A 81 4.53 -3.47 5.44
C VAL A 81 5.28 -4.78 5.12
N ASN A 82 4.86 -5.92 5.68
CA ASN A 82 5.58 -7.20 5.63
C ASN A 82 4.95 -8.24 4.71
#